data_AF-A0A3M1GB36-F1
#
_entry.id   AF-A0A3M1GB36-F1
#
_cell.length_a   1.000
_cell.length_b   1.000
_cell.length_c   1.000
_cell.angle_alpha   90.00
_cell.angle_beta   90.00
_cell.angle_gamma   90.00
#
_symmetry.space_group_name_H-M   'P 1'
#
loop_
_entity.id
_entity.type
_entity.pdbx_description
1 polymer ?
#
loop_
_entity_poly.entity_id
_entity_poly.type
_entity_poly.pdbx_seq_one_letter_code
_entity_poly.pdbx_strand_id
1 'polypeptide(L)'
;LSPEGNSLKRLQILANSLIARGVKALTFSLHSTSLAPRANPYAFDESDVRRMLDICADFFRFFREAHGGDIVSPQDIRTRLSAS
;
A
#
# COMPACT_ATOMS: atom_id res chain seq x y z
N LEU A 1 -5.78 0.79 2.29
CA LEU A 1 -4.82 -0.29 2.62
C LEU A 1 -3.66 0.33 3.37
N SER A 2 -3.10 -0.34 4.37
CA SER A 2 -1.99 0.19 5.18
C SER A 2 -1.12 -0.96 5.72
N PRO A 3 0.21 -0.81 5.76
CA PRO A 3 1.12 -1.83 6.28
C PRO A 3 1.12 -1.88 7.81
N GLU A 4 0.71 -0.79 8.48
CA GLU A 4 0.64 -0.74 9.94
C GLU A 4 -0.30 -1.81 10.50
N GLY A 5 0.24 -2.68 11.36
CA GLY A 5 -0.52 -3.77 11.98
C GLY A 5 -1.04 -4.85 11.03
N ASN A 6 -0.64 -4.82 9.76
CA ASN A 6 -1.12 -5.74 8.73
C ASN A 6 0.00 -6.59 8.14
N SER A 7 -0.36 -7.81 7.71
CA SER A 7 0.54 -8.67 6.96
C SER A 7 0.29 -8.51 5.46
N LEU A 8 1.32 -8.81 4.64
CA LEU A 8 1.18 -8.84 3.19
C LEU A 8 -0.01 -9.69 2.73
N LYS A 9 -0.16 -10.90 3.30
CA LYS A 9 -1.27 -11.81 2.98
C LYS A 9 -2.65 -11.18 3.21
N ARG A 10 -2.84 -10.45 4.33
CA ARG A 10 -4.10 -9.76 4.61
C ARG A 10 -4.38 -8.64 3.60
N LEU A 11 -3.35 -7.88 3.23
CA LEU A 11 -3.47 -6.82 2.23
C LEU A 11 -3.83 -7.38 0.85
N GLN A 12 -3.20 -8.48 0.44
CA GLN A 12 -3.51 -9.16 -0.82
C GLN A 12 -4.96 -9.67 -0.85
N ILE A 13 -5.44 -10.31 0.22
CA ILE A 13 -6.83 -10.78 0.32
C ILE A 13 -7.82 -9.62 0.17
N LEU A 14 -7.59 -8.51 0.89
CA LEU A 14 -8.46 -7.35 0.81
C LEU A 14 -8.42 -6.69 -0.57
N ALA A 15 -7.23 -6.51 -1.15
CA ALA A 15 -7.05 -5.96 -2.49
C ALA A 15 -7.80 -6.80 -3.54
N ASN A 16 -7.60 -8.12 -3.54
CA ASN A 16 -8.31 -9.05 -4.42
C ASN A 16 -9.83 -8.89 -4.31
N SER A 17 -10.36 -8.84 -3.09
CA SER A 17 -11.80 -8.67 -2.83
C SER A 17 -12.33 -7.34 -3.38
N LEU A 18 -11.62 -6.24 -3.16
CA LEU A 18 -12.02 -4.92 -3.65
C LEU A 18 -11.99 -4.86 -5.18
N ILE A 19 -10.94 -5.40 -5.80
CA ILE A 19 -10.80 -5.45 -7.26
C ILE A 19 -11.90 -6.31 -7.89
N ALA A 20 -12.19 -7.48 -7.31
CA ALA A 20 -13.27 -8.35 -7.77
C ALA A 20 -14.65 -7.67 -7.70
N ARG A 21 -14.82 -6.69 -6.80
CA ARG A 21 -16.03 -5.86 -6.67
C ARG A 21 -16.05 -4.64 -7.61
N GLY A 22 -15.06 -4.52 -8.49
CA GLY A 22 -14.99 -3.45 -9.49
C GLY A 22 -14.32 -2.16 -9.00
N VAL A 23 -13.71 -2.14 -7.81
CA VAL A 23 -12.97 -0.97 -7.33
C VAL A 23 -11.76 -0.73 -8.25
N LYS A 24 -11.69 0.47 -8.84
CA LYS A 24 -10.67 0.83 -9.85
C LYS A 24 -9.43 1.52 -9.28
N ALA A 25 -9.52 2.09 -8.09
CA ALA A 25 -8.42 2.76 -7.41
C ALA A 25 -8.35 2.30 -5.96
N LEU A 26 -7.15 1.91 -5.51
CA LEU A 26 -6.88 1.54 -4.12
C LEU A 26 -5.94 2.55 -3.52
N THR A 27 -6.33 3.17 -2.40
CA THR A 27 -5.43 4.03 -1.63
C THR A 27 -4.59 3.17 -0.70
N PHE A 28 -3.26 3.31 -0.80
CA PHE A 28 -2.30 2.73 0.11
C PHE A 28 -1.69 3.83 0.97
N SER A 29 -1.91 3.78 2.28
CA SER A 29 -1.52 4.83 3.22
C SER A 29 -0.45 4.32 4.17
N LEU A 30 0.51 5.18 4.48
CA LEU A 30 1.58 4.98 5.45
C LEU A 30 1.76 6.29 6.22
N HIS A 31 1.88 6.23 7.54
CA HIS A 31 2.11 7.39 8.38
C HIS A 31 3.61 7.62 8.56
N SER A 32 4.05 8.89 8.55
CA SER A 32 5.47 9.23 8.73
C SER A 32 6.03 8.76 10.07
N THR A 33 5.19 8.65 11.11
CA THR A 33 5.59 8.09 12.41
C THR A 33 5.99 6.62 12.31
N SER A 34 5.52 5.90 11.28
CA SER A 34 5.90 4.50 11.03
C SER A 34 7.28 4.36 10.40
N LEU A 35 7.94 5.48 10.05
CA LEU A 35 9.31 5.51 9.53
C LEU A 35 10.35 5.85 10.60
N ALA A 36 9.93 6.05 11.85
CA ALA A 36 10.81 6.38 12.97
C ALA A 36 10.61 5.36 14.11
N PRO A 37 11.69 4.70 14.59
CA PRO A 37 11.60 3.83 15.75
C PRO A 37 11.02 4.55 16.97
N ARG A 38 10.20 3.83 17.74
CA ARG A 38 9.52 4.26 18.97
C ARG A 38 8.53 5.42 18.79
N ALA A 39 8.25 5.86 17.56
CA ALA A 39 7.29 6.93 17.32
C ALA A 39 5.82 6.44 17.30
N ASN A 40 5.60 5.13 17.16
CA ASN A 40 4.28 4.51 17.30
C ASN A 40 4.39 3.00 17.68
N PRO A 41 3.27 2.33 18.04
CA PRO A 41 3.27 0.91 18.41
C PRO A 41 3.63 -0.08 17.27
N TYR A 42 3.65 0.37 16.02
CA TYR A 42 3.95 -0.45 14.84
C TYR A 42 5.43 -0.37 14.41
N ALA A 43 6.16 0.62 14.91
CA ALA A 43 7.57 0.87 14.66
C ALA A 43 8.32 0.90 15.99
N PHE A 44 8.38 -0.21 16.74
CA PHE A 44 9.05 -0.19 18.05
C PHE A 44 10.56 -0.04 17.88
N ASP A 45 11.13 -0.72 16.89
CA ASP A 45 12.54 -0.67 16.54
C ASP A 45 12.76 -0.55 15.01
N GLU A 46 14.03 -0.51 14.61
CA GLU A 46 14.43 -0.43 13.19
C GLU A 46 13.99 -1.65 12.36
N SER A 47 13.87 -2.81 13.00
CA SER A 47 13.45 -4.04 12.31
C SER A 47 11.97 -3.97 11.93
N ASP A 48 11.15 -3.36 12.77
CA ASP A 48 9.75 -3.09 12.48
C ASP A 48 9.58 -2.11 11.31
N VAL A 49 10.36 -1.02 11.29
CA VAL A 49 10.37 -0.06 10.18
C VAL A 49 10.72 -0.77 8.88
N ARG A 50 11.79 -1.57 8.89
CA ARG A 50 12.24 -2.32 7.71
C ARG A 50 11.18 -3.32 7.24
N ARG A 51 10.59 -4.08 8.16
CA ARG A 51 9.50 -5.02 7.85
C ARG A 51 8.30 -4.33 7.22
N MET A 52 7.93 -3.13 7.67
CA MET A 52 6.85 -2.36 7.05
C MET A 52 7.19 -1.91 5.64
N LEU A 53 8.42 -1.44 5.40
CA LEU A 53 8.88 -1.07 4.06
C LEU A 53 8.92 -2.29 3.12
N ASP A 54 9.33 -3.45 3.61
CA ASP A 54 9.31 -4.70 2.85
C ASP A 54 7.87 -5.10 2.47
N ILE A 55 6.91 -4.96 3.40
CA ILE A 55 5.48 -5.17 3.10
C ILE A 55 4.97 -4.22 2.02
N CYS A 56 5.36 -2.94 2.06
CA CYS A 56 5.01 -1.97 1.02
C CYS A 56 5.56 -2.42 -0.35
N ALA A 57 6.85 -2.71 -0.41
CA ALA A 57 7.52 -3.13 -1.65
C ALA A 57 6.89 -4.40 -2.24
N ASP A 58 6.66 -5.40 -1.41
CA ASP A 58 6.05 -6.67 -1.82
C ASP A 58 4.59 -6.50 -2.25
N PHE A 59 3.83 -5.64 -1.56
CA PHE A 59 2.45 -5.35 -1.95
C PHE A 59 2.39 -4.62 -3.29
N PHE A 60 3.26 -3.63 -3.53
CA PHE A 60 3.30 -2.91 -4.81
C PHE A 60 3.76 -3.81 -5.95
N ARG A 61 4.71 -4.72 -5.71
CA ARG A 61 5.09 -5.75 -6.68
C ARG A 61 3.88 -6.64 -7.01
N PHE A 62 3.22 -7.19 -5.99
CA PHE A 62 2.01 -7.99 -6.16
C PHE A 62 0.94 -7.26 -6.96
N PHE A 63 0.63 -6.00 -6.63
CA PHE A 63 -0.43 -5.25 -7.30
C PHE A 63 -0.13 -5.03 -8.80
N ARG A 64 1.14 -4.74 -9.14
CA ARG A 64 1.58 -4.61 -10.53
C ARG A 64 1.51 -5.93 -11.28
N GLU A 65 2.10 -6.99 -10.73
CA GLU A 65 2.27 -8.27 -11.42
C GLU A 65 0.97 -9.07 -11.51
N ALA A 66 0.16 -9.09 -10.44
CA ALA A 66 -1.05 -9.91 -10.38
C ALA A 66 -2.28 -9.23 -10.99
N HIS A 67 -2.33 -7.89 -10.99
CA HIS A 67 -3.50 -7.13 -11.46
C HIS A 67 -3.21 -6.18 -12.62
N GLY A 68 -1.95 -6.07 -13.07
CA GLY A 68 -1.58 -5.06 -14.06
C GLY A 68 -1.81 -3.64 -13.56
N GLY A 69 -1.83 -3.42 -12.24
CA GLY A 69 -2.16 -2.13 -11.65
C GLY A 69 -1.00 -1.15 -11.73
N ASP A 70 -1.30 0.13 -11.91
CA ASP A 70 -0.30 1.19 -11.85
C ASP A 70 -0.17 1.77 -10.44
N ILE A 71 1.06 2.07 -10.02
CA ILE A 71 1.33 2.84 -8.79
C ILE A 71 1.51 4.30 -9.20
N VAL A 72 0.60 5.15 -8.75
CA VAL A 72 0.50 6.54 -9.19
C VAL A 72 0.24 7.48 -8.02
N SER A 73 0.61 8.74 -8.18
CA SER A 73 0.20 9.80 -7.26
C SER A 73 -1.25 10.24 -7.54
N PRO A 74 -1.90 10.93 -6.60
CA PRO A 74 -3.20 11.56 -6.86
C PRO A 74 -3.18 12.56 -8.02
N GLN A 75 -2.02 13.19 -8.27
CA GLN A 75 -1.86 14.15 -9.38
C GLN A 75 -1.90 13.44 -10.74
N ASP A 76 -1.29 12.25 -10.85
CA ASP A 76 -1.33 11.45 -12.07
C ASP A 76 -2.76 10.99 -12.41
N ILE A 77 -3.53 10.61 -11.38
CA ILE A 77 -4.94 10.26 -11.54
C ILE A 77 -5.72 11.46 -12.08
N ARG A 78 -5.52 12.64 -11.49
CA ARG A 78 -6.15 13.88 -11.97
C ARG A 78 -5.83 14.14 -13.43
N THR A 79 -4.56 14.03 -13.83
CA THR A 79 -4.12 14.21 -15.21
C THR A 79 -4.81 13.23 -16.17
N ARG A 80 -4.90 11.94 -15.82
CA ARG A 80 -5.57 10.91 -16.64
C ARG A 80 -7.06 11.19 -16.82
N LEU A 81 -7.74 11.62 -15.76
CA LEU A 81 -9.16 11.94 -15.80
C LEU A 81 -9.47 13.21 -16.60
N SER A 82 -8.57 14.20 -16.59
CA SER A 82 -8.74 15.42 -17.39
C SER A 82 -8.45 15.25 -18.88
N ALA A 83 -7.83 14.13 -19.28
CA ALA A 83 -7.50 13.81 -20.66
C ALA A 83 -8.54 12.91 -21.34
N SER A 84 -9.62 12.54 -20.62
CA SER A 84 -10.73 11.70 -21.10
C SER A 84 -11.98 12.53 -21.34
#